data_AF-A0A7W1JKQ2-F1
#
_entry.id   AF-A0A7W1JKQ2-F1
#
_cell.length_a   1.000
_cell.length_b   1.000
_cell.length_c   1.000
_cell.angle_alpha   90.00
_cell.angle_beta   90.00
_cell.angle_gamma   90.00
#
_symmetry.space_group_name_H-M   'P 1'
#
loop_
_entity.id
_entity.type
_entity.pdbx_description
1 polymer ?
#
loop_
_entity_poly.entity_id
_entity_poly.type
_entity_poly.pdbx_seq_one_letter_code
_entity_poly.pdbx_strand_id
1 'polypeptide(L)'
;MPTSDPNSNLLISFIILLIIAGLTSYYAEQKGRSPAAWFVIGILIGFFAPLILFFLPNLKKDETNEASMKVYTPPVSGNSTPPAPPPRLEDENKLWYYLDQNHQQYGPVSIFALKELWDTGRLELTSYVWTEGMDKWEKVDNLPELKVALGKVQI
;
A
#
# COMPACT_ATOMS: atom_id res chain seq x y z
N MET A 1 29.57 -32.52 -41.15
CA MET A 1 28.75 -32.08 -39.99
C MET A 1 29.64 -31.18 -39.14
N PRO A 2 29.29 -29.90 -38.91
CA PRO A 2 30.14 -29.03 -38.10
C PRO A 2 30.10 -29.49 -36.64
N THR A 3 31.21 -30.04 -36.17
CA THR A 3 31.40 -30.38 -34.75
C THR A 3 31.62 -29.07 -34.00
N SER A 4 30.60 -28.60 -33.28
CA SER A 4 30.75 -27.45 -32.39
C SER A 4 31.82 -27.80 -31.35
N ASP A 5 32.95 -27.09 -31.36
CA ASP A 5 34.00 -27.29 -30.37
C ASP A 5 33.42 -27.14 -28.95
N PRO A 6 33.80 -27.99 -27.99
CA PRO A 6 33.25 -27.96 -26.63
C PRO A 6 33.42 -26.58 -25.96
N ASN A 7 34.47 -25.84 -26.31
CA ASN A 7 34.70 -24.48 -25.81
C ASN A 7 33.70 -23.45 -26.38
N SER A 8 33.23 -23.65 -27.62
CA SER A 8 32.23 -22.80 -28.26
C SER A 8 30.85 -22.99 -27.61
N ASN A 9 30.50 -24.22 -27.22
CA ASN A 9 29.26 -24.50 -26.48
C ASN A 9 29.27 -23.89 -25.08
N LEU A 10 30.44 -23.90 -24.41
CA LEU A 10 30.63 -23.22 -23.12
C LEU A 10 30.48 -21.70 -23.28
N LEU A 11 31.13 -21.11 -24.29
CA LEU A 11 31.06 -19.67 -24.55
C LEU A 11 29.63 -19.22 -24.89
N ILE A 12 28.92 -19.99 -25.73
CA ILE A 12 27.50 -19.74 -26.05
C ILE A 12 26.63 -19.84 -24.79
N SER A 13 26.87 -20.83 -23.91
CA SER A 13 26.12 -20.95 -22.65
C SER A 13 26.34 -19.75 -21.72
N PHE A 14 27.57 -19.24 -21.63
CA PHE A 14 27.88 -18.03 -20.85
C PHE A 14 27.16 -16.79 -21.40
N ILE A 15 27.12 -16.63 -22.72
CA ILE A 15 26.40 -15.52 -23.37
C ILE A 15 24.90 -15.62 -23.09
N ILE A 16 24.31 -16.81 -23.21
CA ILE A 16 22.89 -17.04 -22.92
C ILE A 16 22.58 -16.72 -21.45
N LEU A 17 23.43 -17.13 -20.51
CA LEU A 17 23.26 -16.82 -19.09
C LEU A 17 23.35 -15.31 -18.81
N LEU A 18 24.25 -14.58 -19.47
CA LEU A 18 24.35 -13.12 -19.34
C LEU A 18 23.11 -12.40 -19.87
N ILE A 19 22.56 -12.87 -20.99
CA ILE A 19 21.34 -12.30 -21.58
C ILE A 19 20.14 -12.56 -20.67
N ILE A 20 19.98 -13.79 -20.16
CA ILE A 20 18.89 -14.15 -19.23
C ILE A 20 19.02 -13.36 -17.92
N ALA A 21 20.22 -13.23 -17.37
CA ALA A 21 20.47 -12.43 -16.16
C ALA A 21 20.14 -10.94 -16.39
N GLY A 22 20.52 -10.38 -17.54
CA GLY A 22 20.21 -9.01 -17.92
C GLY A 22 18.71 -8.77 -18.09
N LEU A 23 18.00 -9.67 -18.78
CA LEU A 23 16.54 -9.61 -18.94
C LEU A 23 15.81 -9.74 -17.60
N THR A 24 16.29 -10.62 -16.72
CA THR A 24 15.72 -10.82 -15.37
C THR A 24 15.90 -9.57 -14.51
N SER A 25 17.09 -8.96 -14.54
CA SER A 25 17.37 -7.70 -13.84
C SER A 25 16.50 -6.55 -14.39
N TYR A 26 16.43 -6.43 -15.72
CA TYR A 26 15.66 -5.38 -16.40
C TYR A 26 14.16 -5.48 -16.10
N TYR A 27 13.60 -6.70 -16.08
CA TYR A 27 12.20 -6.92 -15.77
C TYR A 27 11.85 -6.66 -14.29
N ALA A 28 12.80 -6.89 -13.37
CA ALA A 28 12.63 -6.56 -11.95
C ALA A 28 12.55 -5.04 -11.71
N GLU A 29 13.29 -4.25 -12.52
CA GLU A 29 13.35 -2.79 -12.42
C GLU A 29 12.04 -2.12 -12.88
N GLN A 30 11.38 -2.67 -13.91
CA GLN A 30 10.07 -2.18 -14.35
C GLN A 30 8.95 -2.33 -13.29
N LYS A 31 9.13 -3.19 -12.28
CA LYS A 31 8.18 -3.34 -11.17
C LYS A 31 8.54 -2.56 -9.90
N GLY A 32 9.54 -1.68 -9.96
CA GLY A 32 9.89 -0.77 -8.85
C GLY A 32 10.44 -1.48 -7.60
N ARG A 33 11.12 -2.63 -7.76
CA ARG A 33 11.71 -3.39 -6.65
C ARG A 33 13.24 -3.36 -6.69
N SER A 34 13.87 -3.50 -5.52
CA SER A 34 15.33 -3.38 -5.34
C SER A 34 16.09 -4.43 -6.17
N PRO A 35 16.86 -4.03 -7.19
CA PRO A 35 17.53 -4.95 -8.11
C PRO A 35 18.48 -5.92 -7.40
N ALA A 36 19.19 -5.45 -6.38
CA ALA A 36 20.16 -6.24 -5.62
C ALA A 36 19.53 -7.40 -4.82
N ALA A 37 18.31 -7.23 -4.29
CA ALA A 37 17.66 -8.28 -3.48
C ALA A 37 17.17 -9.44 -4.35
N TRP A 38 16.70 -9.15 -5.57
CA TRP A 38 16.24 -10.15 -6.53
C TRP A 38 17.38 -10.93 -7.19
N PHE A 39 18.54 -10.29 -7.36
CA PHE A 39 19.76 -10.96 -7.79
C PHE A 39 20.24 -12.01 -6.77
N VAL A 40 20.25 -11.68 -5.48
CA VAL A 40 20.63 -12.60 -4.39
C VAL A 40 19.64 -13.77 -4.26
N ILE A 41 18.34 -13.50 -4.43
CA ILE A 41 17.29 -14.54 -4.41
C ILE A 41 17.45 -15.52 -5.60
N GLY A 42 17.79 -15.02 -6.79
CA GLY A 42 17.99 -15.87 -7.98
C GLY A 42 19.17 -16.82 -7.84
N ILE A 43 20.24 -16.39 -7.16
CA ILE A 43 21.43 -17.20 -6.87
C ILE A 43 21.14 -18.30 -5.83
N LEU A 44 20.30 -18.03 -4.84
CA LEU A 44 19.99 -18.98 -3.75
C LEU A 44 18.88 -19.99 -4.11
N ILE A 45 17.92 -19.62 -4.97
CA ILE A 45 16.66 -20.37 -5.17
C ILE A 45 16.42 -20.81 -6.62
N GLY A 46 17.24 -20.37 -7.58
CA GLY A 46 17.13 -20.79 -8.97
C GLY A 46 15.78 -20.45 -9.62
N PHE A 47 15.15 -21.44 -10.28
CA PHE A 47 13.98 -21.29 -11.18
C PHE A 47 12.66 -20.85 -10.52
N PHE A 48 12.60 -20.79 -9.19
CA PHE A 48 11.38 -20.42 -8.45
C PHE A 48 11.17 -18.90 -8.33
N ALA A 49 12.19 -18.09 -8.59
CA ALA A 49 12.10 -16.64 -8.60
C ALA A 49 10.97 -16.08 -9.51
N PRO A 50 10.79 -16.52 -10.78
CA PRO A 50 9.69 -16.04 -11.61
C PRO A 50 8.30 -16.49 -11.10
N LEU A 51 8.20 -17.66 -10.46
CA LEU A 51 6.94 -18.18 -9.94
C LEU A 51 6.44 -17.37 -8.73
N ILE A 52 7.36 -16.95 -7.86
CA ILE A 52 7.05 -16.09 -6.70
C ILE A 52 6.70 -14.67 -7.15
N LEU A 53 7.36 -14.17 -8.20
CA LEU A 53 7.08 -12.86 -8.80
C LEU A 53 5.68 -12.81 -9.46
N PHE A 54 5.17 -13.96 -9.93
CA PHE A 54 3.83 -14.08 -10.53
C PHE A 54 2.71 -13.92 -9.49
N PHE A 55 2.91 -14.36 -8.25
CA PHE A 55 1.88 -14.33 -7.20
C PHE A 55 2.02 -13.18 -6.18
N LEU A 56 3.08 -12.36 -6.24
CA LEU A 56 3.26 -11.30 -5.26
C LEU A 56 2.62 -9.96 -5.71
N PRO A 57 1.58 -9.46 -5.03
CA PRO A 57 1.01 -8.14 -5.32
C PRO A 57 2.05 -7.04 -5.04
N ASN A 58 1.88 -5.89 -5.70
CA ASN A 58 2.81 -4.76 -5.64
C ASN A 58 2.99 -4.24 -4.20
N LEU A 59 4.21 -4.36 -3.65
CA LEU A 59 4.60 -3.61 -2.46
C LEU A 59 4.97 -2.20 -2.93
N LYS A 60 4.00 -1.30 -2.90
CA LYS A 60 4.29 0.13 -2.95
C LYS A 60 5.01 0.47 -1.64
N LYS A 61 6.30 0.79 -1.76
CA LYS A 61 7.13 1.25 -0.66
C LYS A 61 6.70 2.69 -0.39
N ASP A 62 5.81 2.87 0.57
CA ASP A 62 5.61 4.18 1.15
C ASP A 62 6.87 4.46 1.96
N GLU A 63 7.67 5.37 1.42
CA GLU A 63 8.90 5.84 2.00
C GLU A 63 8.66 6.15 3.47
N THR A 64 9.52 5.58 4.31
CA THR A 64 9.80 5.97 5.67
C THR A 64 10.08 7.47 5.71
N ASN A 65 9.02 8.27 5.68
CA ASN A 65 9.06 9.60 6.22
C ASN A 65 9.16 9.39 7.72
N GLU A 66 10.41 9.45 8.18
CA GLU A 66 10.78 9.79 9.54
C GLU A 66 9.99 11.06 9.91
N ALA A 67 8.78 10.87 10.39
CA ALA A 67 8.10 11.86 11.21
C ALA A 67 8.96 11.98 12.46
N SER A 68 9.99 12.83 12.35
CA SER A 68 10.58 13.56 13.45
C SER A 68 9.40 14.14 14.23
N MET A 69 9.00 13.40 15.26
CA MET A 69 8.03 13.81 16.24
C MET A 69 8.67 15.00 16.97
N LYS A 70 8.49 16.21 16.42
CA LYS A 70 8.52 17.41 17.24
C LYS A 70 7.30 17.30 18.13
N VAL A 71 7.50 16.69 19.29
CA VAL A 71 6.61 16.73 20.43
C VAL A 71 6.37 18.21 20.74
N TYR A 72 5.29 18.77 20.21
CA TYR A 72 4.76 20.02 20.70
C TYR A 72 3.84 19.68 21.87
N THR A 73 4.38 19.72 23.09
CA THR A 73 3.57 19.78 24.30
C THR A 73 3.16 21.24 24.52
N PRO A 74 1.89 21.61 24.37
CA PRO A 74 1.40 22.88 24.89
C PRO A 74 1.50 22.87 26.44
N PRO A 75 1.73 24.02 27.08
CA PRO A 75 1.80 24.09 28.54
C PRO A 75 0.40 23.80 29.11
N VAL A 76 0.31 22.75 29.94
CA VAL A 76 -0.88 22.43 30.73
C VAL A 76 -1.07 23.56 31.76
N SER A 77 -2.04 24.43 31.49
CA SER A 77 -2.56 25.37 32.49
C SER A 77 -3.87 24.79 33.02
N GLY A 78 -3.88 24.46 34.31
CA GLY A 78 -4.99 23.82 34.99
C GLY A 78 -6.23 24.70 35.05
N ASN A 79 -7.39 24.04 35.03
CA ASN A 79 -8.57 24.45 35.77
C ASN A 79 -9.48 23.23 35.96
N SER A 80 -9.69 22.87 37.22
CA SER A 80 -10.56 21.81 37.70
C SER A 80 -12.03 22.24 37.68
N THR A 81 -12.82 21.57 36.86
CA THR A 81 -14.26 21.34 37.04
C THR A 81 -14.56 20.08 36.22
N PRO A 82 -15.17 19.00 36.75
CA PRO A 82 -15.57 17.88 35.90
C PRO A 82 -16.72 18.36 35.02
N PRO A 83 -16.52 18.55 33.69
CA PRO A 83 -17.63 18.76 32.79
C PRO A 83 -18.23 17.37 32.55
N ALA A 84 -19.51 17.30 32.21
CA ALA A 84 -20.11 16.07 31.71
C ALA A 84 -19.18 15.38 30.69
N PRO A 85 -19.10 14.04 30.64
CA PRO A 85 -18.26 13.35 29.66
C PRO A 85 -18.56 13.96 28.28
N PRO A 86 -17.55 14.55 27.59
CA PRO A 86 -17.76 15.13 26.28
C PRO A 86 -18.38 14.06 25.37
N PRO A 87 -19.34 14.42 24.50
CA PRO A 87 -19.88 13.47 23.53
C PRO A 87 -18.72 12.90 22.72
N ARG A 88 -18.42 11.61 22.99
CA ARG A 88 -17.48 10.69 22.33
C ARG A 88 -16.44 11.33 21.39
N LEU A 89 -15.25 11.55 21.93
CA LEU A 89 -14.00 11.72 21.18
C LEU A 89 -13.52 10.43 20.48
N GLU A 90 -14.33 9.36 20.50
CA GLU A 90 -14.01 8.06 19.93
C GLU A 90 -14.05 8.11 18.39
N ASP A 91 -14.98 8.90 17.83
CA ASP A 91 -15.21 8.98 16.38
C ASP A 91 -14.14 9.80 15.65
N GLU A 92 -13.51 10.77 16.33
CA GLU A 92 -12.43 11.59 15.75
C GLU A 92 -11.11 10.82 15.58
N ASN A 93 -10.83 9.89 16.49
CA ASN A 93 -9.65 9.02 16.43
C ASN A 93 -9.88 7.76 15.58
N LYS A 94 -11.08 7.59 15.01
CA LYS A 94 -11.41 6.42 14.22
C LYS A 94 -10.65 6.44 12.90
N LEU A 95 -9.87 5.39 12.68
CA LEU A 95 -9.07 5.20 11.49
C LEU A 95 -9.84 4.39 10.44
N TRP A 96 -9.81 4.88 9.21
CA TRP A 96 -10.52 4.31 8.07
C TRP A 96 -9.57 3.87 6.98
N TYR A 97 -9.94 2.82 6.28
CA TYR A 97 -9.30 2.36 5.06
C TYR A 97 -10.30 2.43 3.93
N TYR A 98 -9.84 2.65 2.69
CA TYR A 98 -10.70 2.71 1.52
C TYR A 98 -10.04 2.06 0.30
N LEU A 99 -10.86 1.65 -0.67
CA LEU A 99 -10.41 1.22 -2.00
C LEU A 99 -10.59 2.36 -3.01
N ASP A 100 -9.54 2.66 -3.78
CA ASP A 100 -9.64 3.60 -4.91
C ASP A 100 -10.33 2.96 -6.14
N GLN A 101 -10.46 3.74 -7.22
CA GLN A 101 -11.05 3.26 -8.48
C GLN A 101 -10.33 2.05 -9.09
N ASN A 102 -9.06 1.85 -8.75
CA ASN A 102 -8.26 0.70 -9.18
C ASN A 102 -8.36 -0.49 -8.20
N HIS A 103 -9.27 -0.43 -7.22
CA HIS A 103 -9.40 -1.38 -6.13
C HIS A 103 -8.13 -1.53 -5.27
N GLN A 104 -7.28 -0.50 -5.26
CA GLN A 104 -6.11 -0.49 -4.40
C GLN A 104 -6.50 0.04 -3.01
N GLN A 105 -6.04 -0.65 -1.97
CA GLN A 105 -6.29 -0.27 -0.58
C GLN A 105 -5.38 0.87 -0.13
N TYR A 106 -5.97 1.85 0.55
CA TYR A 106 -5.29 2.98 1.20
C TYR A 106 -5.79 3.14 2.63
N GLY A 107 -4.92 3.65 3.50
CA GLY A 107 -5.21 3.88 4.92
C GLY A 107 -4.11 3.32 5.84
N PRO A 108 -4.24 3.51 7.17
CA PRO A 108 -5.36 4.17 7.84
C PRO A 108 -5.34 5.69 7.64
N VAL A 109 -6.51 6.27 7.32
CA VAL A 109 -6.73 7.72 7.22
C VAL A 109 -7.79 8.15 8.25
N SER A 110 -7.75 9.41 8.66
CA SER A 110 -8.80 9.97 9.51
C SER A 110 -10.09 10.20 8.72
N ILE A 111 -11.21 10.37 9.43
CA ILE A 111 -12.48 10.76 8.82
C ILE A 111 -12.40 12.08 8.04
N PHE A 112 -11.53 13.02 8.47
CA PHE A 112 -11.30 14.29 7.77
C PHE A 112 -10.64 14.08 6.41
N ALA A 113 -9.62 13.23 6.33
CA ALA A 113 -8.99 12.89 5.06
C ALA A 113 -9.95 12.12 4.13
N LEU A 114 -10.79 11.24 4.71
CA LEU A 114 -11.82 10.54 3.94
C LEU A 114 -12.87 11.50 3.37
N LYS A 115 -13.21 12.56 4.11
CA LYS A 115 -14.05 13.66 3.63
C LYS A 115 -13.39 14.46 2.51
N GLU A 116 -12.11 14.78 2.60
CA GLU A 116 -11.39 15.45 1.51
C GLU A 116 -11.38 14.60 0.22
N LEU A 117 -11.19 13.28 0.36
CA LEU A 117 -11.27 12.33 -0.76
C LEU A 117 -12.68 12.29 -1.37
N TRP A 118 -13.70 12.40 -0.54
CA TRP A 118 -15.10 12.51 -0.98
C TRP A 118 -15.36 13.83 -1.73
N ASP A 119 -14.93 14.97 -1.18
CA ASP A 119 -15.13 16.29 -1.77
C ASP A 119 -14.37 16.45 -3.10
N THR A 120 -13.22 15.78 -3.23
CA THR A 120 -12.43 15.75 -4.48
C THR A 120 -12.92 14.73 -5.51
N GLY A 121 -13.94 13.92 -5.18
CA GLY A 121 -14.48 12.87 -6.05
C GLY A 121 -13.58 11.65 -6.21
N ARG A 122 -12.54 11.51 -5.37
CA ARG A 122 -11.69 10.31 -5.32
C ARG A 122 -12.37 9.15 -4.59
N LEU A 123 -13.30 9.44 -3.70
CA LEU A 123 -14.13 8.48 -2.98
C LEU A 123 -15.58 8.63 -3.43
N GLU A 124 -16.19 7.54 -3.88
CA GLU A 124 -17.56 7.51 -4.39
C GLU A 124 -18.47 6.65 -3.50
N LEU A 125 -19.79 6.70 -3.72
CA LEU A 125 -20.75 5.84 -3.01
C LEU A 125 -20.47 4.34 -3.21
N THR A 126 -19.93 3.99 -4.37
CA THR A 126 -19.57 2.63 -4.77
C THR A 126 -18.24 2.17 -4.20
N SER A 127 -17.42 3.09 -3.67
CA SER A 127 -16.14 2.77 -3.05
C SER A 127 -16.36 1.96 -1.77
N TYR A 128 -15.45 1.01 -1.54
CA TYR A 128 -15.43 0.22 -0.31
C TYR A 128 -14.58 0.91 0.74
N VAL A 129 -15.06 0.87 1.96
CA VAL A 129 -14.38 1.38 3.14
C VAL A 129 -14.45 0.35 4.26
N TRP A 130 -13.52 0.45 5.19
CA TRP A 130 -13.47 -0.39 6.37
C TRP A 130 -12.85 0.39 7.52
N THR A 131 -13.31 0.11 8.73
CA THR A 131 -12.74 0.63 9.95
C THR A 131 -12.67 -0.48 11.00
N GLU A 132 -11.80 -0.29 11.98
CA GLU A 132 -11.66 -1.24 13.08
C GLU A 132 -13.01 -1.49 13.77
N GLY A 133 -13.37 -2.78 13.90
CA GLY A 133 -14.66 -3.22 14.43
C GLY A 133 -15.71 -3.61 13.39
N MET A 134 -15.45 -3.42 12.08
CA MET A 134 -16.31 -3.97 11.02
C MET A 134 -15.94 -5.41 10.66
N ASP A 135 -16.94 -6.26 10.41
CA ASP A 135 -16.74 -7.66 10.01
C ASP A 135 -16.09 -7.79 8.62
N LYS A 136 -16.40 -6.87 7.70
CA LYS A 136 -15.96 -6.89 6.30
C LYS A 136 -15.99 -5.49 5.68
N TRP A 137 -15.32 -5.35 4.54
CA TRP A 137 -15.39 -4.15 3.71
C TRP A 137 -16.83 -3.87 3.26
N GLU A 138 -17.25 -2.64 3.44
CA GLU A 138 -18.62 -2.21 3.16
C GLU A 138 -18.59 -0.98 2.26
N LYS A 139 -19.59 -0.83 1.37
CA LYS A 139 -19.65 0.34 0.49
C LYS A 139 -20.02 1.59 1.29
N VAL A 140 -19.52 2.75 0.87
CA VAL A 140 -19.93 4.04 1.45
C VAL A 140 -21.45 4.20 1.41
N ASP A 141 -22.11 3.72 0.35
CA ASP A 141 -23.57 3.75 0.25
C ASP A 141 -24.30 2.95 1.33
N ASN A 142 -23.71 1.83 1.78
CA ASN A 142 -24.30 0.96 2.80
C ASN A 142 -24.03 1.45 4.24
N LEU A 143 -23.23 2.51 4.40
CA LEU A 143 -22.83 3.06 5.69
C LEU A 143 -23.48 4.44 5.94
N PRO A 144 -24.72 4.48 6.47
CA PRO A 144 -25.41 5.75 6.73
C PRO A 144 -24.66 6.66 7.71
N GLU A 145 -24.00 6.09 8.73
CA GLU A 145 -23.16 6.81 9.69
C GLU A 145 -22.02 7.57 9.00
N LEU A 146 -21.36 6.93 8.04
CA LEU A 146 -20.27 7.51 7.29
C LEU A 146 -20.78 8.61 6.36
N LYS A 147 -21.93 8.41 5.71
CA LYS A 147 -22.54 9.44 4.84
C LYS A 147 -22.86 10.72 5.61
N VAL A 148 -23.31 10.60 6.86
CA VAL A 148 -23.54 11.75 7.75
C VAL A 148 -22.21 12.44 8.06
N ALA A 149 -21.16 11.68 8.40
CA ALA A 149 -19.83 12.23 8.70
C ALA A 149 -19.16 12.91 7.49
N LEU A 150 -19.40 12.41 6.27
CA LEU A 150 -18.93 13.02 5.02
C LEU A 150 -19.74 14.28 4.64
N GLY A 151 -20.83 14.58 5.34
CA GLY A 151 -21.65 15.77 5.09
C GLY A 151 -22.69 15.62 3.99
N LYS A 152 -23.01 14.39 3.56
CA LYS A 152 -24.11 14.13 2.62
C LYS A 152 -25.44 14.06 3.36
N VAL A 153 -25.89 15.20 3.89
CA VAL A 153 -27.26 15.40 4.36
C VAL A 153 -28.13 15.68 3.14
N GLN A 154 -28.74 14.64 2.56
CA GLN A 154 -29.89 14.84 1.68
C GLN A 154 -31.16 14.75 2.51
N ILE A 155 -31.89 15.87 2.50
CA ILE A 155 -33.24 16.09 3.02
C ILE A 155 -34.22 15.26 2.20
#